data_AF-A0A137QRA1-F1
#
_entry.id   AF-A0A137QRA1-F1
#
_cell.length_a   1.000
_cell.length_b   1.000
_cell.length_c   1.000
_cell.angle_alpha   90.00
_cell.angle_beta   90.00
_cell.angle_gamma   90.00
#
_symmetry.space_group_name_H-M   'P 1'
#
loop_
_entity.id
_entity.type
_entity.pdbx_description
1 polymer ?
#
loop_
_entity_poly.entity_id
_entity_poly.type
_entity_poly.pdbx_seq_one_letter_code
_entity_poly.pdbx_strand_id
1 'polypeptide(L)'
;MSTYGSLFRVTTYGESHCASVGAIIDGCPSGLELSEQDIQVQLSRRRPGQSNLTTPRNEKDLVHIQSGIERGVTLGTPIGLLVKNEDQRPHDYSETDLYPRPSHADYTYLLKYGIKASSGGGRSSARETIGRVAAGAIAEKYLKQVFGIEIVAFVSSVGKIHIPFTTASSNDQDSDDISDAVSPEFLKLISTITREEVDKHPTRCPHPETAERMTQRIIRAKDAQDSIGGTVTCVIRNVPAGLGEPVFDKFEAKLGHAMLSIPATKAFEIGSGFKGTEVPGSKHNDPFVGREGGKLGTKTNWSGGVQGGITNSEDIFFRIAFKSPATISQAQQTAQYDGTEGILAARGRHDPCVVPRAVPIVESMAAIVVMDQLLIQNARKTASSLLPPVTTLPLTMVLPPNSK
;
A
#
# COMPACT_ATOMS: atom_id res chain seq x y z
N MET A 1 15.28 -9.90 3.45
CA MET A 1 15.57 -8.60 4.08
C MET A 1 14.32 -8.20 4.86
N SER A 2 14.47 -7.77 6.12
CA SER A 2 13.35 -7.47 7.03
C SER A 2 13.18 -5.98 7.29
N THR A 3 13.96 -5.14 6.62
CA THR A 3 14.01 -3.69 6.78
C THR A 3 13.63 -3.01 5.46
N TYR A 4 12.81 -1.96 5.55
CA TYR A 4 12.44 -1.08 4.45
C TYR A 4 12.77 0.38 4.80
N GLY A 5 13.18 1.18 3.81
CA GLY A 5 13.52 2.61 3.97
C GLY A 5 15.02 2.87 4.18
N SER A 6 15.42 4.13 4.00
CA SER A 6 16.81 4.60 4.11
C SER A 6 17.06 5.44 5.37
N LEU A 7 16.25 6.47 5.59
CA LEU A 7 16.27 7.30 6.80
C LEU A 7 15.13 6.96 7.74
N PHE A 8 13.89 6.84 7.24
CA PHE A 8 12.77 6.29 8.02
C PHE A 8 12.74 4.78 7.83
N ARG A 9 13.48 4.07 8.68
CA ARG A 9 13.77 2.64 8.52
C ARG A 9 12.84 1.81 9.37
N VAL A 10 12.03 0.96 8.72
CA VAL A 10 11.10 0.05 9.39
C VAL A 10 11.62 -1.37 9.30
N THR A 11 11.97 -1.96 10.43
CA THR A 11 12.37 -3.38 10.54
C THR A 11 11.28 -4.17 11.22
N THR A 12 10.66 -5.14 10.55
CA THR A 12 9.64 -6.00 11.18
C THR A 12 10.27 -7.22 11.84
N TYR A 13 9.56 -7.82 12.80
CA TYR A 13 9.91 -9.12 13.40
C TYR A 13 8.68 -9.96 13.74
N GLY A 14 8.89 -11.27 13.96
CA GLY A 14 7.89 -12.23 14.42
C GLY A 14 7.12 -12.97 13.33
N GLU A 15 6.70 -14.17 13.67
CA GLU A 15 5.91 -15.08 12.85
C GLU A 15 4.48 -15.20 13.40
N SER A 16 3.54 -15.64 12.57
CA SER A 16 2.12 -15.70 12.91
C SER A 16 1.77 -16.61 14.10
N HIS A 17 2.61 -17.60 14.39
CA HIS A 17 2.40 -18.58 15.46
C HIS A 17 3.48 -18.49 16.57
N CYS A 18 4.30 -17.43 16.56
CA CYS A 18 5.22 -17.14 17.66
C CYS A 18 4.55 -16.23 18.71
N ALA A 19 5.19 -15.94 19.84
CA ALA A 19 4.58 -15.17 20.92
C ALA A 19 4.03 -13.79 20.49
N SER A 20 4.69 -13.13 19.53
CA SER A 20 4.34 -11.80 19.08
C SER A 20 4.87 -11.50 17.68
N VAL A 21 4.34 -10.44 17.09
CA VAL A 21 4.92 -9.74 15.94
C VAL A 21 5.19 -8.29 16.32
N GLY A 22 6.01 -7.58 15.54
CA GLY A 22 6.31 -6.19 15.85
C GLY A 22 7.15 -5.50 14.80
N ALA A 23 7.57 -4.28 15.14
CA ALA A 23 8.46 -3.47 14.32
C ALA A 23 9.40 -2.63 15.18
N ILE A 24 10.56 -2.31 14.61
CA ILE A 24 11.48 -1.29 15.10
C ILE A 24 11.54 -0.20 14.03
N ILE A 25 11.25 1.04 14.43
CA ILE A 25 11.30 2.22 13.57
C ILE A 25 12.50 3.05 13.99
N ASP A 26 13.45 3.21 13.08
CA ASP A 26 14.62 4.08 13.22
C ASP A 26 14.46 5.32 12.32
N GLY A 27 14.94 6.47 12.79
CA GLY A 27 14.83 7.76 12.09
C GLY A 27 13.46 8.45 12.14
N CYS A 28 12.59 8.08 13.10
CA CYS A 28 11.42 8.90 13.40
C CYS A 28 11.86 10.23 14.05
N PRO A 29 11.41 11.41 13.57
CA PRO A 29 11.78 12.68 14.18
C PRO A 29 11.41 12.77 15.67
N SER A 30 12.25 13.44 16.46
CA SER A 30 11.92 13.78 17.86
C SER A 30 10.85 14.86 17.93
N GLY A 31 10.08 14.89 19.01
CA GLY A 31 9.09 15.94 19.27
C GLY A 31 7.69 15.66 18.73
N LEU A 32 7.44 14.48 18.15
CA LEU A 32 6.11 14.05 17.74
C LEU A 32 5.35 13.53 18.96
N GLU A 33 4.20 14.13 19.28
CA GLU A 33 3.28 13.54 20.27
C GLU A 33 2.77 12.19 19.75
N LEU A 34 2.91 11.13 20.53
CA LEU A 34 2.59 9.78 20.10
C LEU A 34 2.18 8.89 21.27
N SER A 35 1.10 8.15 21.05
CA SER A 35 0.51 7.17 21.96
C SER A 35 0.12 5.89 21.21
N GLU A 36 -0.15 4.82 21.95
CA GLU A 36 -0.64 3.56 21.37
C GLU A 36 -1.97 3.76 20.64
N GLN A 37 -2.82 4.68 21.10
CA GLN A 37 -4.12 4.98 20.50
C GLN A 37 -4.00 5.52 19.08
N ASP A 38 -2.97 6.33 18.80
CA ASP A 38 -2.70 6.85 17.45
C ASP A 38 -2.44 5.73 16.45
N ILE A 39 -1.70 4.70 16.88
CA ILE A 39 -1.34 3.54 16.08
C ILE A 39 -2.53 2.56 15.98
N GLN A 40 -3.29 2.43 17.07
CA GLN A 40 -4.39 1.49 17.18
C GLN A 40 -5.51 1.77 16.17
N VAL A 41 -5.70 3.01 15.72
CA VAL A 41 -6.69 3.35 14.67
C VAL A 41 -6.43 2.53 13.40
N GLN A 42 -5.21 2.58 12.87
CA GLN A 42 -4.85 1.87 11.64
C GLN A 42 -4.78 0.35 11.84
N LEU A 43 -4.24 -0.11 12.98
CA LEU A 43 -4.25 -1.54 13.30
C LEU A 43 -5.66 -2.09 13.39
N SER A 44 -6.58 -1.34 14.00
CA SER A 44 -7.99 -1.73 14.09
C SER A 44 -8.60 -1.86 12.71
N ARG A 45 -8.36 -0.92 11.79
CA ARG A 45 -8.83 -0.99 10.38
C ARG A 45 -8.31 -2.21 9.62
N ARG A 46 -7.14 -2.74 9.98
CA ARG A 46 -6.51 -3.91 9.34
C ARG A 46 -7.08 -5.26 9.85
N ARG A 47 -7.71 -5.26 11.02
CA ARG A 47 -8.14 -6.50 11.70
C ARG A 47 -9.05 -7.36 10.81
N PRO A 48 -8.94 -8.70 10.89
CA PRO A 48 -9.96 -9.58 10.33
C PRO A 48 -11.29 -9.46 11.08
N GLY A 49 -12.36 -10.04 10.54
CA GLY A 49 -13.62 -10.23 11.26
C GLY A 49 -14.48 -8.97 11.44
N GLN A 50 -14.20 -7.90 10.70
CA GLN A 50 -14.98 -6.66 10.78
C GLN A 50 -16.34 -6.74 10.09
N SER A 51 -16.55 -7.74 9.24
CA SER A 51 -17.82 -7.98 8.54
C SER A 51 -17.99 -9.46 8.18
N ASN A 52 -19.23 -9.83 7.83
CA ASN A 52 -19.59 -11.17 7.34
C ASN A 52 -18.89 -11.57 6.02
N LEU A 53 -18.22 -10.61 5.36
CA LEU A 53 -17.44 -10.80 4.13
C LEU A 53 -16.00 -11.25 4.39
N THR A 54 -15.54 -11.19 5.64
CA THR A 54 -14.16 -11.50 6.03
C THR A 54 -14.12 -12.73 6.93
N THR A 55 -12.91 -13.26 7.15
CA THR A 55 -12.67 -14.39 8.06
C THR A 55 -13.14 -14.06 9.49
N PRO A 56 -13.78 -15.00 10.22
CA PRO A 56 -14.28 -14.78 11.59
C PRO A 56 -13.20 -14.69 12.68
N ARG A 57 -11.92 -14.49 12.33
CA ARG A 57 -10.84 -14.35 13.33
C ARG A 57 -11.05 -13.06 14.12
N ASN A 58 -10.86 -13.12 15.43
CA ASN A 58 -11.02 -11.98 16.32
C ASN A 58 -9.73 -11.75 17.13
N GLU A 59 -8.70 -11.24 16.46
CA GLU A 59 -7.48 -10.77 17.13
C GLU A 59 -7.63 -9.29 17.42
N LYS A 60 -7.37 -8.85 18.66
CA LYS A 60 -7.49 -7.44 19.05
C LYS A 60 -6.38 -6.56 18.47
N ASP A 61 -5.23 -7.17 18.19
CA ASP A 61 -4.02 -6.50 17.68
C ASP A 61 -3.66 -5.26 18.50
N LEU A 62 -3.60 -5.43 19.83
CA LEU A 62 -3.19 -4.36 20.74
C LEU A 62 -1.70 -4.10 20.59
N VAL A 63 -1.35 -2.88 20.23
CA VAL A 63 0.04 -2.42 20.15
C VAL A 63 0.53 -1.97 21.51
N HIS A 64 1.76 -2.36 21.80
CA HIS A 64 2.52 -1.88 22.93
C HIS A 64 3.79 -1.17 22.46
N ILE A 65 4.00 0.06 22.92
CA ILE A 65 5.23 0.81 22.63
C ILE A 65 6.26 0.50 23.72
N GLN A 66 7.42 0.00 23.31
CA GLN A 66 8.48 -0.47 24.19
C GLN A 66 9.62 0.54 24.39
N SER A 67 9.86 1.42 23.42
CA SER A 67 10.99 2.37 23.43
C SER A 67 10.72 3.58 22.53
N GLY A 68 11.64 4.55 22.54
CA GLY A 68 11.66 5.67 21.61
C GLY A 68 10.70 6.82 21.94
N ILE A 69 9.97 6.71 23.05
CA ILE A 69 9.02 7.71 23.55
C ILE A 69 9.25 7.93 25.04
N GLU A 70 9.17 9.19 25.47
CA GLU A 70 9.09 9.57 26.88
C GLU A 70 8.02 10.65 27.05
N ARG A 71 7.19 10.53 28.09
CA ARG A 71 6.08 11.49 28.39
C ARG A 71 5.17 11.77 27.18
N GLY A 72 4.93 10.75 26.35
CA GLY A 72 4.06 10.84 25.17
C GLY A 72 4.68 11.55 23.97
N VAL A 73 6.00 11.75 23.94
CA VAL A 73 6.71 12.42 22.84
C VAL A 73 7.85 11.56 22.33
N THR A 74 8.03 11.49 21.01
CA THR A 74 9.16 10.76 20.40
C THR A 74 10.50 11.40 20.74
N LEU A 75 11.50 10.57 21.04
CA LEU A 75 12.84 11.01 21.42
C LEU A 75 13.80 11.17 20.23
N GLY A 76 13.41 10.75 19.03
CA GLY A 76 14.30 10.64 17.87
C GLY A 76 15.12 9.34 17.84
N THR A 77 15.10 8.57 18.92
CA THR A 77 15.72 7.23 19.03
C THR A 77 14.78 6.13 18.53
N PRO A 78 15.27 4.90 18.28
CA PRO A 78 14.44 3.82 17.77
C PRO A 78 13.17 3.52 18.60
N ILE A 79 12.04 3.44 17.92
CA ILE A 79 10.73 3.08 18.49
C ILE A 79 10.50 1.59 18.30
N GLY A 80 10.44 0.84 19.40
CA GLY A 80 10.08 -0.58 19.41
C GLY A 80 8.57 -0.76 19.62
N LEU A 81 7.95 -1.55 18.76
CA LEU A 81 6.53 -1.88 18.80
C LEU A 81 6.35 -3.39 18.93
N LEU A 82 5.43 -3.81 19.79
CA LEU A 82 5.07 -5.22 20.04
C LEU A 82 3.56 -5.41 19.96
N VAL A 83 3.12 -6.46 19.27
CA VAL A 83 1.73 -6.93 19.23
C VAL A 83 1.74 -8.43 19.54
N LYS A 84 1.05 -8.84 20.62
CA LYS A 84 0.92 -10.25 21.00
C LYS A 84 -0.01 -11.00 20.06
N ASN A 85 0.28 -12.27 19.82
CA ASN A 85 -0.62 -13.18 19.12
C ASN A 85 -1.50 -13.90 20.16
N GLU A 86 -2.83 -13.77 20.08
CA GLU A 86 -3.76 -14.29 21.10
C GLU A 86 -4.59 -15.52 20.63
N ASP A 87 -4.90 -15.64 19.33
CA ASP A 87 -5.74 -16.72 18.77
C ASP A 87 -4.91 -17.73 17.98
N GLN A 88 -3.90 -18.33 18.63
CA GLN A 88 -3.11 -19.41 18.03
C GLN A 88 -3.78 -20.76 18.22
N ARG A 89 -4.12 -21.43 17.12
CA ARG A 89 -4.64 -22.80 17.10
C ARG A 89 -3.62 -23.70 16.40
N PRO A 90 -2.75 -24.39 17.15
CA PRO A 90 -1.66 -25.20 16.57
C PRO A 90 -2.13 -26.29 15.60
N HIS A 91 -3.36 -26.79 15.77
CA HIS A 91 -3.89 -27.94 15.04
C HIS A 91 -4.64 -27.60 13.74
N ASP A 92 -4.85 -26.32 13.41
CA ASP A 92 -5.57 -25.92 12.18
C ASP A 92 -4.75 -26.22 10.90
N TYR A 93 -3.48 -26.65 11.00
CA TYR A 93 -2.55 -26.77 9.87
C TYR A 93 -1.84 -28.13 9.72
N SER A 94 -2.21 -29.17 10.48
CA SER A 94 -1.51 -30.47 10.48
C SER A 94 -1.46 -31.17 9.11
N GLU A 95 -2.43 -30.93 8.24
CA GLU A 95 -2.46 -31.52 6.89
C GLU A 95 -1.46 -30.82 5.93
N THR A 96 -0.94 -29.63 6.28
CA THR A 96 0.05 -28.88 5.48
C THR A 96 1.49 -29.33 5.71
N ASP A 97 1.70 -30.27 6.63
CA ASP A 97 3.04 -30.78 6.91
C ASP A 97 3.58 -31.63 5.74
N LEU A 98 2.68 -32.35 5.04
CA LEU A 98 3.01 -33.23 3.92
C LEU A 98 3.01 -32.51 2.56
N TYR A 99 2.17 -31.48 2.40
CA TYR A 99 1.94 -30.80 1.13
C TYR A 99 2.37 -29.33 1.16
N PRO A 100 3.19 -28.84 0.21
CA PRO A 100 3.28 -27.41 -0.03
C PRO A 100 1.92 -26.89 -0.53
N ARG A 101 1.37 -25.85 0.10
CA ARG A 101 0.07 -25.34 -0.35
C ARG A 101 0.21 -24.67 -1.71
N PRO A 102 -0.67 -24.96 -2.68
CA PRO A 102 -0.64 -24.32 -3.99
C PRO A 102 -0.58 -22.79 -3.87
N SER A 103 0.34 -22.16 -4.61
CA SER A 103 0.49 -20.70 -4.66
C SER A 103 0.86 -20.02 -3.31
N HIS A 104 1.28 -20.79 -2.31
CA HIS A 104 1.94 -20.28 -1.10
C HIS A 104 3.48 -20.37 -1.20
N ALA A 105 4.15 -19.85 -0.18
CA ALA A 105 5.60 -19.84 -0.10
C ALA A 105 6.19 -21.10 0.56
N ASP A 106 5.38 -22.12 0.88
CA ASP A 106 5.81 -23.27 1.69
C ASP A 106 7.00 -24.01 1.06
N TYR A 107 6.94 -24.29 -0.25
CA TYR A 107 8.03 -24.94 -0.99
C TYR A 107 9.26 -24.05 -1.13
N THR A 108 9.06 -22.80 -1.56
CA THR A 108 10.18 -21.87 -1.81
C THR A 108 10.90 -21.46 -0.52
N TYR A 109 10.19 -21.37 0.61
CA TYR A 109 10.82 -21.17 1.93
C TYR A 109 11.70 -22.34 2.31
N LEU A 110 11.20 -23.57 2.14
CA LEU A 110 11.96 -24.77 2.49
C LEU A 110 13.21 -24.90 1.60
N LEU A 111 13.10 -24.66 0.30
CA LEU A 111 14.26 -24.64 -0.60
C LEU A 111 15.27 -23.54 -0.22
N LYS A 112 14.79 -22.36 0.15
CA LYS A 112 15.66 -21.21 0.44
C LYS A 112 16.40 -21.35 1.77
N TYR A 113 15.75 -21.88 2.80
CA TYR A 113 16.27 -21.86 4.18
C TYR A 113 16.56 -23.26 4.76
N GLY A 114 16.14 -24.34 4.10
CA GLY A 114 16.28 -25.71 4.60
C GLY A 114 15.38 -26.04 5.79
N ILE A 115 14.60 -25.07 6.29
CA ILE A 115 13.70 -25.21 7.44
C ILE A 115 12.40 -24.45 7.17
N LYS A 116 11.27 -25.02 7.62
CA LYS A 116 9.95 -24.37 7.57
C LYS A 116 9.41 -24.16 8.99
N ALA A 117 8.65 -23.07 9.17
CA ALA A 117 7.90 -22.86 10.40
C ALA A 117 6.70 -23.83 10.44
N SER A 118 6.26 -24.22 11.64
CA SER A 118 5.03 -25.03 11.83
C SER A 118 3.76 -24.33 11.33
N SER A 119 3.82 -23.01 11.12
CA SER A 119 2.76 -22.21 10.51
C SER A 119 2.69 -22.28 8.98
N GLY A 120 3.51 -23.13 8.37
CA GLY A 120 3.74 -23.21 6.92
C GLY A 120 4.71 -22.11 6.46
N GLY A 121 4.23 -21.20 5.61
CA GLY A 121 5.00 -20.10 5.01
C GLY A 121 5.63 -19.09 5.97
N GLY A 122 5.56 -19.33 7.29
CA GLY A 122 6.34 -18.62 8.30
C GLY A 122 6.22 -17.11 8.18
N ARG A 123 7.34 -16.47 7.83
CA ARG A 123 7.45 -15.02 7.75
C ARG A 123 6.75 -14.38 6.53
N SER A 124 6.32 -15.18 5.54
CA SER A 124 5.51 -14.69 4.42
C SER A 124 4.04 -14.48 4.76
N SER A 125 3.64 -14.75 6.00
CA SER A 125 2.27 -14.57 6.47
C SER A 125 1.84 -13.10 6.43
N ALA A 126 0.58 -12.85 6.06
CA ALA A 126 -0.02 -11.53 6.16
C ALA A 126 -0.04 -10.96 7.61
N ARG A 127 0.24 -11.77 8.64
CA ARG A 127 0.42 -11.29 10.02
C ARG A 127 1.57 -10.29 10.13
N GLU A 128 2.64 -10.46 9.35
CA GLU A 128 3.80 -9.57 9.33
C GLU A 128 3.42 -8.12 9.01
N THR A 129 2.33 -7.92 8.25
CA THR A 129 1.84 -6.57 7.88
C THR A 129 1.37 -5.74 9.08
N ILE A 130 1.22 -6.32 10.28
CA ILE A 130 1.00 -5.57 11.52
C ILE A 130 2.15 -4.62 11.80
N GLY A 131 3.39 -5.07 11.67
CA GLY A 131 4.56 -4.22 11.87
C GLY A 131 4.59 -3.06 10.87
N ARG A 132 4.19 -3.33 9.63
CA ARG A 132 4.08 -2.31 8.56
C ARG A 132 2.99 -1.29 8.86
N VAL A 133 1.80 -1.74 9.26
CA VAL A 133 0.67 -0.87 9.59
C VAL A 133 0.96 -0.02 10.82
N ALA A 134 1.57 -0.62 11.84
CA ALA A 134 1.92 0.10 13.05
C ALA A 134 2.96 1.20 12.79
N ALA A 135 4.01 0.90 12.02
CA ALA A 135 5.01 1.88 11.62
C ALA A 135 4.44 2.95 10.66
N GLY A 136 3.59 2.55 9.72
CA GLY A 136 2.92 3.46 8.79
C GLY A 136 2.01 4.45 9.48
N ALA A 137 1.32 4.06 10.56
CA ALA A 137 0.50 4.98 11.36
C ALA A 137 1.32 6.11 12.00
N ILE A 138 2.55 5.81 12.47
CA ILE A 138 3.48 6.82 13.00
C ILE A 138 3.92 7.78 11.89
N ALA A 139 4.32 7.23 10.74
CA ALA A 139 4.71 8.02 9.58
C ALA A 139 3.56 8.93 9.11
N GLU A 140 2.36 8.38 8.97
CA GLU A 140 1.16 9.11 8.55
C GLU A 140 0.80 10.24 9.51
N LYS A 141 0.89 10.01 10.84
CA LYS A 141 0.64 11.05 11.84
C LYS A 141 1.54 12.27 11.63
N TYR A 142 2.84 12.04 11.46
CA TYR A 142 3.81 13.12 11.19
C TYR A 142 3.49 13.84 9.87
N LEU A 143 3.28 13.08 8.79
CA LEU A 143 3.00 13.62 7.46
C LEU A 143 1.74 14.49 7.45
N LYS A 144 0.67 14.05 8.11
CA LYS A 144 -0.57 14.82 8.24
C LYS A 144 -0.37 16.08 9.07
N GLN A 145 0.26 15.97 10.24
CA GLN A 145 0.41 17.10 11.16
C GLN A 145 1.33 18.20 10.61
N VAL A 146 2.43 17.82 9.96
CA VAL A 146 3.47 18.77 9.54
C VAL A 146 3.27 19.28 8.11
N PHE A 147 2.79 18.43 7.20
CA PHE A 147 2.67 18.76 5.78
C PHE A 147 1.22 18.80 5.27
N GLY A 148 0.24 18.42 6.10
CA GLY A 148 -1.14 18.28 5.64
C GLY A 148 -1.33 17.17 4.60
N ILE A 149 -0.39 16.22 4.52
CA ILE A 149 -0.45 15.11 3.56
C ILE A 149 -1.58 14.17 3.97
N GLU A 150 -2.43 13.83 3.01
CA GLU A 150 -3.53 12.90 3.19
C GLU A 150 -3.30 11.65 2.34
N ILE A 151 -3.47 10.47 2.93
CA ILE A 151 -3.33 9.18 2.24
C ILE A 151 -4.63 8.42 2.39
N VAL A 152 -5.31 8.17 1.27
CA VAL A 152 -6.57 7.45 1.24
C VAL A 152 -6.49 6.33 0.22
N ALA A 153 -6.76 5.10 0.65
CA ALA A 153 -6.88 3.97 -0.27
C ALA A 153 -8.28 3.37 -0.22
N PHE A 154 -8.68 2.73 -1.31
CA PHE A 154 -9.98 2.11 -1.43
C PHE A 154 -9.98 0.97 -2.46
N VAL A 155 -10.95 0.06 -2.33
CA VAL A 155 -11.12 -1.05 -3.26
C VAL A 155 -11.70 -0.53 -4.57
N SER A 156 -10.98 -0.76 -5.67
CA SER A 156 -11.37 -0.35 -7.02
C SER A 156 -11.83 -1.51 -7.90
N SER A 157 -11.55 -2.77 -7.52
CA SER A 157 -12.19 -3.93 -8.15
C SER A 157 -12.27 -5.15 -7.25
N VAL A 158 -13.23 -6.04 -7.55
CA VAL A 158 -13.25 -7.43 -7.07
C VAL A 158 -13.58 -8.33 -8.25
N GLY A 159 -12.64 -9.23 -8.60
CA GLY A 159 -12.72 -10.03 -9.82
C GLY A 159 -12.90 -9.16 -11.07
N LYS A 160 -13.97 -9.41 -11.84
CA LYS A 160 -14.30 -8.66 -13.07
C LYS A 160 -15.18 -7.42 -12.82
N ILE A 161 -15.42 -7.04 -11.57
CA ILE A 161 -16.28 -5.91 -11.21
C ILE A 161 -15.37 -4.74 -10.84
N HIS A 162 -15.35 -3.71 -11.68
CA HIS A 162 -14.48 -2.55 -11.55
C HIS A 162 -15.32 -1.29 -11.34
N ILE A 163 -14.77 -0.33 -10.60
CA ILE A 163 -15.25 1.06 -10.71
C ILE A 163 -14.90 1.61 -12.10
N PRO A 164 -15.68 2.55 -12.64
CA PRO A 164 -15.31 3.27 -13.85
C PRO A 164 -13.94 3.97 -13.65
N PHE A 165 -12.97 3.67 -14.52
CA PHE A 165 -11.60 4.22 -14.45
C PHE A 165 -11.23 4.98 -15.72
N THR A 166 -11.54 4.43 -16.89
CA THR A 166 -11.29 5.05 -18.19
C THR A 166 -12.59 5.57 -18.77
N THR A 167 -12.50 6.56 -19.65
CA THR A 167 -13.61 6.90 -20.55
C THR A 167 -13.74 5.81 -21.62
N ALA A 168 -14.94 5.58 -22.13
CA ALA A 168 -15.13 4.64 -23.25
C ALA A 168 -14.32 5.12 -24.45
N SER A 169 -13.43 4.26 -24.96
CA SER A 169 -12.70 4.48 -26.21
C SER A 169 -13.42 3.80 -27.39
N SER A 170 -13.17 4.27 -28.61
CA SER A 170 -13.63 3.58 -29.82
C SER A 170 -13.10 2.14 -29.83
N ASN A 171 -13.86 1.22 -30.44
CA ASN A 171 -13.39 -0.16 -30.67
C ASN A 171 -12.44 -0.27 -31.87
N ASP A 172 -12.09 0.87 -32.48
CA ASP A 172 -11.24 0.94 -33.66
C ASP A 172 -9.78 0.99 -33.21
N GLN A 173 -9.01 -0.05 -33.57
CA GLN A 173 -7.62 -0.21 -33.15
C GLN A 173 -6.67 0.76 -33.86
N ASP A 174 -7.08 1.32 -35.01
CA ASP A 174 -6.29 2.28 -35.77
C ASP A 174 -6.63 3.74 -35.41
N SER A 175 -7.58 3.94 -34.47
CA SER A 175 -8.03 5.26 -34.04
C SER A 175 -7.25 5.76 -32.83
N ASP A 176 -6.50 6.84 -33.02
CA ASP A 176 -5.84 7.59 -31.95
C ASP A 176 -6.82 8.51 -31.16
N ASP A 177 -8.12 8.47 -31.47
CA ASP A 177 -9.16 9.26 -30.81
C ASP A 177 -9.58 8.66 -29.47
N ILE A 178 -8.70 8.85 -28.48
CA ILE A 178 -8.98 8.61 -27.07
C ILE A 178 -9.35 9.94 -26.42
N SER A 179 -10.50 9.96 -25.74
CA SER A 179 -11.04 11.13 -25.02
C SER A 179 -10.23 11.42 -23.76
N ASP A 180 -10.12 10.45 -22.85
CA ASP A 180 -9.28 10.54 -21.65
C ASP A 180 -8.74 9.16 -21.21
N ALA A 181 -7.45 9.11 -20.84
CA ALA A 181 -6.84 7.90 -20.28
C ALA A 181 -7.42 7.54 -18.90
N VAL A 182 -7.91 8.55 -18.17
CA VAL A 182 -8.54 8.45 -16.86
C VAL A 182 -9.80 9.32 -16.85
N SER A 183 -10.93 8.77 -16.44
CA SER A 183 -12.21 9.48 -16.53
C SER A 183 -12.26 10.69 -15.59
N PRO A 184 -12.93 11.80 -15.97
CA PRO A 184 -13.10 12.97 -15.10
C PRO A 184 -13.79 12.64 -13.77
N GLU A 185 -14.74 11.69 -13.76
CA GLU A 185 -15.44 11.24 -12.57
C GLU A 185 -14.48 10.53 -11.60
N PHE A 186 -13.55 9.73 -12.14
CA PHE A 186 -12.54 9.07 -11.33
C PHE A 186 -11.54 10.08 -10.75
N LEU A 187 -11.09 11.06 -11.54
CA LEU A 187 -10.23 12.14 -11.06
C LEU A 187 -10.90 12.97 -9.95
N LYS A 188 -12.20 13.25 -10.10
CA LYS A 188 -13.01 13.90 -9.07
C LYS A 188 -13.13 13.04 -7.81
N LEU A 189 -13.36 11.74 -7.97
CA LEU A 189 -13.43 10.81 -6.84
C LEU A 189 -12.12 10.83 -6.03
N ILE A 190 -10.97 10.69 -6.68
CA ILE A 190 -9.69 10.64 -5.97
C ILE A 190 -9.28 11.99 -5.36
N SER A 191 -9.77 13.12 -5.88
CA SER A 191 -9.45 14.43 -5.29
C SER A 191 -10.27 14.75 -4.04
N THR A 192 -11.45 14.12 -3.86
CA THR A 192 -12.34 14.44 -2.72
C THR A 192 -12.54 13.29 -1.73
N ILE A 193 -12.26 12.04 -2.09
CA ILE A 193 -12.59 10.89 -1.25
C ILE A 193 -11.92 10.93 0.13
N THR A 194 -12.68 10.69 1.17
CA THR A 194 -12.18 10.64 2.55
C THR A 194 -12.09 9.21 3.07
N ARG A 195 -11.26 9.00 4.10
CA ARG A 195 -11.15 7.70 4.77
C ARG A 195 -12.49 7.30 5.39
N GLU A 196 -13.20 8.26 5.96
CA GLU A 196 -14.51 8.08 6.58
C GLU A 196 -15.54 7.57 5.57
N GLU A 197 -15.53 8.07 4.33
CA GLU A 197 -16.41 7.58 3.26
C GLU A 197 -16.06 6.16 2.82
N VAL A 198 -14.77 5.83 2.72
CA VAL A 198 -14.30 4.48 2.38
C VAL A 198 -14.75 3.47 3.44
N ASP A 199 -14.57 3.80 4.71
CA ASP A 199 -14.83 2.86 5.81
C ASP A 199 -16.33 2.67 6.12
N LYS A 200 -17.24 3.48 5.54
CA LYS A 200 -18.70 3.23 5.61
C LYS A 200 -19.14 1.95 4.93
N HIS A 201 -18.38 1.49 3.93
CA HIS A 201 -18.72 0.30 3.15
C HIS A 201 -17.90 -0.92 3.59
N PRO A 202 -18.51 -2.09 3.84
CA PRO A 202 -17.77 -3.30 4.22
C PRO A 202 -16.72 -3.75 3.18
N THR A 203 -16.96 -3.44 1.91
CA THR A 203 -16.01 -3.70 0.81
C THR A 203 -14.93 -2.64 0.69
N ARG A 204 -15.05 -1.51 1.39
CA ARG A 204 -14.22 -0.31 1.23
C ARG A 204 -14.15 0.21 -0.20
N CYS A 205 -15.24 0.06 -0.94
CA CYS A 205 -15.41 0.65 -2.27
C CYS A 205 -16.31 1.89 -2.15
N PRO A 206 -15.86 3.07 -2.61
CA PRO A 206 -16.59 4.34 -2.44
C PRO A 206 -17.63 4.57 -3.55
N HIS A 207 -17.85 3.60 -4.45
CA HIS A 207 -18.85 3.68 -5.50
C HIS A 207 -20.02 2.75 -5.17
N PRO A 208 -21.17 3.25 -4.66
CA PRO A 208 -22.22 2.42 -4.05
C PRO A 208 -22.72 1.28 -4.93
N GLU A 209 -23.04 1.56 -6.19
CA GLU A 209 -23.53 0.55 -7.15
C GLU A 209 -22.49 -0.56 -7.38
N THR A 210 -21.23 -0.18 -7.53
CA THR A 210 -20.15 -1.16 -7.72
C THR A 210 -19.85 -1.91 -6.43
N ALA A 211 -19.92 -1.24 -5.28
CA ALA A 211 -19.71 -1.83 -3.97
C ALA A 211 -20.73 -2.95 -3.67
N GLU A 212 -22.00 -2.77 -4.05
CA GLU A 212 -23.02 -3.80 -3.94
C GLU A 212 -22.70 -5.01 -4.83
N ARG A 213 -22.37 -4.77 -6.11
CA ARG A 213 -21.97 -5.82 -7.05
C ARG A 213 -20.72 -6.58 -6.59
N MET A 214 -19.74 -5.87 -6.04
CA MET A 214 -18.54 -6.47 -5.42
C MET A 214 -18.91 -7.32 -4.21
N THR A 215 -19.81 -6.86 -3.34
CA THR A 215 -20.32 -7.61 -2.19
C THR A 215 -20.90 -8.95 -2.63
N GLN A 216 -21.79 -8.93 -3.63
CA GLN A 216 -22.36 -10.16 -4.19
C GLN A 216 -21.32 -11.07 -4.84
N ARG A 217 -20.25 -10.52 -5.43
CA ARG A 217 -19.15 -11.33 -5.95
C ARG A 217 -18.33 -12.00 -4.86
N ILE A 218 -18.10 -11.35 -3.72
CA ILE A 218 -17.40 -11.94 -2.57
C ILE A 218 -18.25 -13.05 -1.96
N ILE A 219 -19.55 -12.82 -1.78
CA ILE A 219 -20.51 -13.82 -1.27
C ILE A 219 -20.50 -15.06 -2.16
N ARG A 220 -20.62 -14.90 -3.48
CA ARG A 220 -20.53 -16.03 -4.43
C ARG A 220 -19.22 -16.80 -4.33
N ALA A 221 -18.09 -16.14 -4.07
CA ALA A 221 -16.81 -16.84 -3.87
C ALA A 221 -16.85 -17.68 -2.60
N LYS A 222 -17.33 -17.08 -1.51
CA LYS A 222 -17.44 -17.72 -0.19
C LYS A 222 -18.37 -18.94 -0.24
N ASP A 223 -19.53 -18.81 -0.85
CA ASP A 223 -20.52 -19.89 -0.97
C ASP A 223 -20.00 -21.03 -1.85
N ALA A 224 -19.19 -20.70 -2.88
CA ALA A 224 -18.46 -21.67 -3.69
C ALA A 224 -17.21 -22.24 -2.98
N GLN A 225 -16.99 -21.95 -1.70
CA GLN A 225 -15.81 -22.37 -0.94
C GLN A 225 -14.47 -21.95 -1.57
N ASP A 226 -14.50 -20.89 -2.37
CA ASP A 226 -13.41 -20.35 -3.18
C ASP A 226 -13.02 -18.94 -2.71
N SER A 227 -12.13 -18.29 -3.45
CA SER A 227 -11.71 -16.92 -3.21
C SER A 227 -11.56 -16.10 -4.49
N ILE A 228 -11.48 -14.78 -4.34
CA ILE A 228 -11.35 -13.86 -5.46
C ILE A 228 -10.42 -12.69 -5.12
N GLY A 229 -9.58 -12.32 -6.08
CA GLY A 229 -8.71 -11.15 -6.02
C GLY A 229 -9.41 -9.84 -6.40
N GLY A 230 -8.63 -8.80 -6.64
CA GLY A 230 -9.13 -7.48 -7.00
C GLY A 230 -8.04 -6.42 -7.01
N THR A 231 -8.44 -5.15 -7.12
CA THR A 231 -7.52 -4.00 -7.10
C THR A 231 -7.84 -3.03 -5.99
N VAL A 232 -6.79 -2.42 -5.43
CA VAL A 232 -6.87 -1.26 -4.53
C VAL A 232 -6.29 -0.05 -5.25
N THR A 233 -6.97 1.08 -5.15
CA THR A 233 -6.45 2.39 -5.56
C THR A 233 -6.00 3.14 -4.31
N CYS A 234 -4.90 3.86 -4.39
CA CYS A 234 -4.46 4.80 -3.36
C CYS A 234 -4.24 6.17 -3.98
N VAL A 235 -4.62 7.21 -3.24
CA VAL A 235 -4.30 8.61 -3.54
C VAL A 235 -3.54 9.22 -2.36
N ILE A 236 -2.53 10.04 -2.67
CA ILE A 236 -1.74 10.82 -1.72
C ILE A 236 -1.83 12.28 -2.16
N ARG A 237 -2.44 13.11 -1.31
CA ARG A 237 -2.65 14.53 -1.58
C ARG A 237 -1.67 15.40 -0.82
N ASN A 238 -1.51 16.64 -1.29
CA ASN A 238 -0.66 17.66 -0.65
C ASN A 238 0.81 17.26 -0.52
N VAL A 239 1.30 16.39 -1.41
CA VAL A 239 2.72 16.02 -1.43
C VAL A 239 3.52 17.19 -2.02
N PRO A 240 4.59 17.67 -1.36
CA PRO A 240 5.41 18.73 -1.93
C PRO A 240 6.15 18.23 -3.18
N ALA A 241 6.39 19.12 -4.15
CA ALA A 241 7.32 18.83 -5.23
C ALA A 241 8.74 18.54 -4.73
N GLY A 242 9.45 17.70 -5.46
CA GLY A 242 10.87 17.43 -5.25
C GLY A 242 11.19 16.25 -4.35
N LEU A 243 10.24 15.34 -4.10
CA LEU A 243 10.51 14.05 -3.44
C LEU A 243 10.84 12.99 -4.50
N GLY A 244 11.79 12.10 -4.22
CA GLY A 244 12.26 11.07 -5.16
C GLY A 244 13.61 11.39 -5.80
N GLU A 245 14.13 10.43 -6.56
CA GLU A 245 15.41 10.53 -7.27
C GLU A 245 15.24 10.28 -8.78
N PRO A 246 16.08 10.84 -9.66
CA PRO A 246 15.85 10.75 -11.10
C PRO A 246 16.26 9.41 -11.76
N VAL A 247 17.01 8.55 -11.07
CA VAL A 247 17.66 7.36 -11.68
C VAL A 247 17.23 6.04 -11.05
N PHE A 248 17.85 5.63 -9.95
CA PHE A 248 17.61 4.30 -9.34
C PHE A 248 16.46 4.28 -8.34
N ASP A 249 16.30 5.39 -7.63
CA ASP A 249 15.40 5.52 -6.49
C ASP A 249 14.24 6.48 -6.79
N LYS A 250 13.71 6.37 -8.01
CA LYS A 250 12.52 7.09 -8.46
C LYS A 250 11.38 6.91 -7.48
N PHE A 251 10.60 7.97 -7.26
CA PHE A 251 9.51 7.94 -6.29
C PHE A 251 8.51 6.82 -6.57
N GLU A 252 8.10 6.65 -7.83
CA GLU A 252 7.23 5.58 -8.30
C GLU A 252 7.89 4.19 -8.19
N ALA A 253 9.21 4.09 -8.31
CA ALA A 253 9.93 2.84 -8.12
C ALA A 253 9.94 2.43 -6.63
N LYS A 254 10.11 3.39 -5.72
CA LYS A 254 9.97 3.15 -4.26
C LYS A 254 8.54 2.77 -3.90
N LEU A 255 7.53 3.45 -4.45
CA LEU A 255 6.13 3.04 -4.27
C LEU A 255 5.91 1.63 -4.81
N GLY A 256 6.37 1.33 -6.03
CA GLY A 256 6.27 0.01 -6.64
C GLY A 256 6.90 -1.09 -5.79
N HIS A 257 8.11 -0.87 -5.27
CA HIS A 257 8.76 -1.80 -4.35
C HIS A 257 7.95 -2.00 -3.06
N ALA A 258 7.49 -0.92 -2.43
CA ALA A 258 6.67 -0.98 -1.23
C ALA A 258 5.38 -1.79 -1.47
N MET A 259 4.66 -1.49 -2.55
CA MET A 259 3.38 -2.14 -2.87
C MET A 259 3.56 -3.59 -3.28
N LEU A 260 4.53 -3.89 -4.16
CA LEU A 260 4.79 -5.25 -4.61
C LEU A 260 5.36 -6.17 -3.52
N SER A 261 5.84 -5.59 -2.41
CA SER A 261 6.26 -6.35 -1.22
C SER A 261 5.11 -6.80 -0.31
N ILE A 262 3.87 -6.33 -0.56
CA ILE A 262 2.69 -6.70 0.21
C ILE A 262 2.27 -8.14 -0.19
N PRO A 263 1.87 -9.00 0.75
CA PRO A 263 1.40 -10.34 0.40
C PRO A 263 0.26 -10.32 -0.63
N ALA A 264 0.32 -11.26 -1.58
CA ALA A 264 -0.63 -11.46 -2.68
C ALA A 264 -0.63 -10.41 -3.80
N THR A 265 0.21 -9.37 -3.76
CA THR A 265 0.30 -8.41 -4.88
C THR A 265 0.92 -9.02 -6.13
N LYS A 266 0.47 -8.53 -7.30
CA LYS A 266 0.91 -9.00 -8.62
C LYS A 266 1.18 -7.90 -9.64
N ALA A 267 0.64 -6.70 -9.46
CA ALA A 267 0.88 -5.57 -10.32
C ALA A 267 0.82 -4.25 -9.54
N PHE A 268 1.53 -3.25 -10.06
CA PHE A 268 1.54 -1.87 -9.58
C PHE A 268 1.54 -0.95 -10.80
N GLU A 269 0.69 0.09 -10.76
CA GLU A 269 0.56 1.08 -11.81
C GLU A 269 0.38 2.46 -11.19
N ILE A 270 1.03 3.50 -11.73
CA ILE A 270 0.91 4.88 -11.28
C ILE A 270 0.27 5.76 -12.36
N GLY A 271 -0.52 6.74 -11.96
CA GLY A 271 -1.20 7.66 -12.87
C GLY A 271 -2.15 6.93 -13.83
N SER A 272 -2.07 7.25 -15.11
CA SER A 272 -2.81 6.56 -16.17
C SER A 272 -2.41 5.09 -16.36
N GLY A 273 -1.32 4.63 -15.74
CA GLY A 273 -0.90 3.23 -15.75
C GLY A 273 -0.72 2.66 -17.16
N PHE A 274 -1.11 1.39 -17.35
CA PHE A 274 -1.06 0.77 -18.68
C PHE A 274 -1.99 1.45 -19.67
N LYS A 275 -3.09 2.08 -19.24
CA LYS A 275 -3.94 2.82 -20.19
C LYS A 275 -3.18 3.98 -20.83
N GLY A 276 -2.26 4.61 -20.09
CA GLY A 276 -1.40 5.66 -20.61
C GLY A 276 -0.48 5.21 -21.75
N THR A 277 -0.14 3.92 -21.82
CA THR A 277 0.74 3.40 -22.90
C THR A 277 0.01 3.27 -24.24
N GLU A 278 -1.31 3.43 -24.25
CA GLU A 278 -2.16 3.39 -25.44
C GLU A 278 -2.50 4.79 -25.98
N VAL A 279 -1.97 5.86 -25.37
CA VAL A 279 -2.33 7.24 -25.72
C VAL A 279 -1.14 7.98 -26.37
N PRO A 280 -1.31 8.61 -27.55
CA PRO A 280 -0.25 9.39 -28.18
C PRO A 280 0.28 10.51 -27.29
N GLY A 281 1.59 10.76 -27.34
CA GLY A 281 2.25 11.76 -26.47
C GLY A 281 1.67 13.18 -26.59
N SER A 282 1.18 13.57 -27.77
CA SER A 282 0.51 14.87 -27.99
C SER A 282 -0.76 15.04 -27.16
N LYS A 283 -1.42 13.95 -26.79
CA LYS A 283 -2.59 13.90 -25.91
C LYS A 283 -2.20 13.54 -24.47
N HIS A 284 -1.18 12.69 -24.29
CA HIS A 284 -0.79 12.17 -22.98
C HIS A 284 -0.06 13.19 -22.09
N ASN A 285 0.79 14.01 -22.69
CA ASN A 285 1.64 14.93 -21.94
C ASN A 285 0.81 15.90 -21.09
N ASP A 286 1.07 15.94 -19.78
CA ASP A 286 0.43 16.85 -18.83
C ASP A 286 0.96 18.29 -18.99
N PRO A 287 0.23 19.24 -19.61
CA PRO A 287 0.75 20.57 -19.86
C PRO A 287 0.79 21.41 -18.58
N PHE A 288 1.87 22.17 -18.37
CA PHE A 288 1.97 23.08 -17.22
C PHE A 288 1.09 24.32 -17.38
N VAL A 289 0.47 24.74 -16.28
CA VAL A 289 -0.38 25.92 -16.15
C VAL A 289 -0.01 26.69 -14.88
N GLY A 290 -0.27 28.00 -14.89
CA GLY A 290 -0.16 28.82 -13.69
C GLY A 290 -1.20 28.44 -12.64
N ARG A 291 -0.78 28.43 -11.37
CA ARG A 291 -1.60 28.25 -10.17
C ARG A 291 -1.50 29.49 -9.28
N GLU A 292 -2.35 29.55 -8.26
CA GLU A 292 -2.29 30.62 -7.26
C GLU A 292 -0.90 30.71 -6.60
N GLY A 293 -0.53 31.93 -6.22
CA GLY A 293 0.76 32.20 -5.56
C GLY A 293 1.98 32.07 -6.49
N GLY A 294 1.79 32.15 -7.81
CA GLY A 294 2.88 32.10 -8.78
C GLY A 294 3.49 30.71 -8.98
N LYS A 295 2.81 29.66 -8.49
CA LYS A 295 3.26 28.27 -8.66
C LYS A 295 2.86 27.73 -10.04
N LEU A 296 3.58 26.73 -10.51
CA LEU A 296 3.16 25.90 -11.64
C LEU A 296 2.46 24.65 -11.13
N GLY A 297 1.51 24.15 -11.91
CA GLY A 297 0.94 22.80 -11.79
C GLY A 297 0.59 22.29 -13.18
N THR A 298 0.00 21.11 -13.30
CA THR A 298 -0.38 20.55 -14.59
C THR A 298 -1.89 20.61 -14.82
N LYS A 299 -2.31 20.76 -16.09
CA LYS A 299 -3.72 20.83 -16.47
C LYS A 299 -4.44 19.49 -16.26
N THR A 300 -3.75 18.41 -16.56
CA THR A 300 -4.14 17.01 -16.34
C THR A 300 -3.14 16.36 -15.40
N ASN A 301 -3.43 15.16 -14.91
CA ASN A 301 -2.54 14.44 -14.00
C ASN A 301 -2.38 12.97 -14.41
N TRP A 302 -2.08 12.71 -15.68
CA TRP A 302 -1.91 11.34 -16.19
C TRP A 302 -0.55 10.74 -15.79
N SER A 303 0.44 11.58 -15.48
CA SER A 303 1.68 11.19 -14.81
C SER A 303 1.48 10.69 -13.37
N GLY A 304 0.33 11.00 -12.74
CA GLY A 304 0.01 10.55 -11.38
C GLY A 304 0.90 11.19 -10.32
N GLY A 305 1.14 12.50 -10.44
CA GLY A 305 1.86 13.31 -9.47
C GLY A 305 3.39 13.15 -9.50
N VAL A 306 3.94 12.37 -10.44
CA VAL A 306 5.36 12.05 -10.51
C VAL A 306 5.87 12.16 -11.94
N GLN A 307 6.90 12.99 -12.16
CA GLN A 307 7.53 13.20 -13.46
C GLN A 307 9.04 13.05 -13.32
N GLY A 308 9.65 12.22 -14.17
CA GLY A 308 11.10 11.97 -14.15
C GLY A 308 11.60 11.33 -12.84
N GLY A 309 10.73 10.62 -12.11
CA GLY A 309 11.09 10.05 -10.80
C GLY A 309 10.85 10.95 -9.60
N ILE A 310 10.34 12.18 -9.82
CA ILE A 310 10.25 13.24 -8.81
C ILE A 310 8.81 13.75 -8.72
N THR A 311 8.32 14.00 -7.51
CA THR A 311 6.97 14.54 -7.29
C THR A 311 6.82 15.96 -7.85
N ASN A 312 5.68 16.24 -8.49
CA ASN A 312 5.42 17.54 -9.14
C ASN A 312 4.39 18.41 -8.40
N SER A 313 3.95 18.00 -7.21
CA SER A 313 2.90 18.60 -6.35
C SER A 313 1.44 18.31 -6.73
N GLU A 314 1.19 17.64 -7.84
CA GLU A 314 -0.15 17.13 -8.12
C GLU A 314 -0.42 15.86 -7.29
N ASP A 315 -1.69 15.48 -7.15
CA ASP A 315 -2.08 14.29 -6.39
C ASP A 315 -1.39 13.04 -6.94
N ILE A 316 -0.73 12.28 -6.06
CA ILE A 316 -0.14 11.00 -6.46
C ILE A 316 -1.23 9.96 -6.38
N PHE A 317 -1.48 9.22 -7.45
CA PHE A 317 -2.40 8.09 -7.39
C PHE A 317 -1.87 6.87 -8.13
N PHE A 318 -2.17 5.70 -7.57
CA PHE A 318 -1.69 4.43 -8.08
C PHE A 318 -2.68 3.30 -7.78
N ARG A 319 -2.54 2.19 -8.51
CA ARG A 319 -3.36 0.99 -8.40
C ARG A 319 -2.47 -0.22 -8.14
N ILE A 320 -2.96 -1.11 -7.28
CA ILE A 320 -2.28 -2.36 -6.91
C ILE A 320 -3.23 -3.52 -7.17
N ALA A 321 -2.75 -4.55 -7.88
CA ALA A 321 -3.50 -5.78 -8.09
C ALA A 321 -3.11 -6.86 -7.08
N PHE A 322 -4.12 -7.48 -6.48
CA PHE A 322 -3.99 -8.61 -5.57
C PHE A 322 -4.58 -9.86 -6.21
N LYS A 323 -3.82 -10.96 -6.24
CA LYS A 323 -4.36 -12.26 -6.63
C LYS A 323 -5.37 -12.78 -5.59
N SER A 324 -6.17 -13.76 -6.00
CA SER A 324 -7.03 -14.50 -5.08
C SER A 324 -6.22 -15.13 -3.94
N PRO A 325 -6.75 -15.12 -2.70
CA PRO A 325 -6.23 -15.92 -1.59
C PRO A 325 -5.98 -17.38 -1.99
N ALA A 326 -4.81 -17.89 -1.65
CA ALA A 326 -4.40 -19.21 -2.15
C ALA A 326 -4.96 -20.38 -1.33
N THR A 327 -5.27 -20.17 -0.05
CA THR A 327 -5.98 -21.19 0.75
C THR A 327 -7.48 -21.03 0.57
N ILE A 328 -8.12 -22.07 0.02
CA ILE A 328 -9.57 -22.18 -0.21
C ILE A 328 -10.06 -23.49 0.43
N SER A 329 -11.38 -23.63 0.65
CA SER A 329 -11.93 -24.84 1.29
C SER A 329 -12.20 -25.98 0.31
N GLN A 330 -11.99 -25.74 -0.99
CA GLN A 330 -12.01 -26.80 -2.01
C GLN A 330 -10.74 -27.65 -1.92
N ALA A 331 -10.91 -28.96 -2.13
CA ALA A 331 -9.79 -29.88 -2.26
C ALA A 331 -8.99 -29.57 -3.54
N GLN A 332 -7.67 -29.51 -3.42
CA GLN A 332 -6.77 -29.17 -4.52
C GLN A 332 -5.86 -30.35 -4.84
N GLN A 333 -5.80 -30.74 -6.11
CA GLN A 333 -4.76 -31.65 -6.60
C GLN A 333 -3.40 -30.95 -6.52
N THR A 334 -2.43 -31.62 -5.91
CA THR A 334 -1.08 -31.11 -5.73
C THR A 334 -0.11 -32.28 -5.56
N ALA A 335 1.13 -32.01 -5.18
CA ALA A 335 2.12 -33.03 -4.88
C ALA A 335 2.68 -32.83 -3.48
N GLN A 336 3.06 -33.91 -2.81
CA GLN A 336 3.85 -33.85 -1.59
C GLN A 336 5.26 -33.30 -1.89
N TYR A 337 6.04 -33.01 -0.85
CA TYR A 337 7.41 -32.54 -1.00
C TYR A 337 8.34 -33.51 -1.73
N ASP A 338 8.02 -34.80 -1.76
CA ASP A 338 8.76 -35.84 -2.52
C ASP A 338 8.32 -35.97 -3.98
N GLY A 339 7.33 -35.19 -4.42
CA GLY A 339 6.78 -35.21 -5.78
C GLY A 339 5.65 -36.21 -5.99
N THR A 340 5.26 -36.99 -4.98
CA THR A 340 4.10 -37.89 -5.10
C THR A 340 2.80 -37.11 -5.20
N GLU A 341 1.94 -37.47 -6.16
CA GLU A 341 0.63 -36.83 -6.34
C GLU A 341 -0.27 -37.06 -5.13
N GLY A 342 -1.07 -36.05 -4.79
CA GLY A 342 -2.05 -36.14 -3.72
C GLY A 342 -3.07 -35.00 -3.74
N ILE A 343 -3.89 -34.98 -2.69
CA ILE A 343 -4.98 -34.02 -2.56
C ILE A 343 -4.82 -33.31 -1.23
N LEU A 344 -4.76 -31.98 -1.27
CA LEU A 344 -4.76 -31.13 -0.09
C LEU A 344 -6.17 -30.58 0.13
N ALA A 345 -6.81 -30.95 1.24
CA ALA A 345 -8.10 -30.44 1.67
C ALA A 345 -7.92 -29.49 2.86
N ALA A 346 -7.50 -28.25 2.59
CA ALA A 346 -7.25 -27.28 3.65
C ALA A 346 -8.51 -27.02 4.49
N ARG A 347 -8.46 -27.38 5.78
CA ARG A 347 -9.52 -27.09 6.75
C ARG A 347 -9.24 -25.73 7.39
N GLY A 348 -10.29 -24.90 7.53
CA GLY A 348 -10.19 -23.68 8.32
C GLY A 348 -10.95 -22.49 7.77
N ARG A 349 -10.75 -21.36 8.43
CA ARG A 349 -11.40 -20.09 8.14
C ARG A 349 -10.51 -19.23 7.23
N HIS A 350 -10.84 -19.17 5.94
CA HIS A 350 -10.08 -18.41 4.95
C HIS A 350 -10.84 -17.15 4.50
N ASP A 351 -10.11 -16.10 4.14
CA ASP A 351 -10.72 -14.91 3.57
C ASP A 351 -11.13 -15.21 2.12
N PRO A 352 -12.41 -15.00 1.75
CA PRO A 352 -12.84 -15.13 0.35
C PRO A 352 -12.31 -13.98 -0.52
N CYS A 353 -11.88 -12.87 0.09
CA CYS A 353 -11.30 -11.73 -0.60
C CYS A 353 -10.44 -10.88 0.35
N VAL A 354 -9.20 -10.57 -0.01
CA VAL A 354 -8.26 -9.83 0.86
C VAL A 354 -8.23 -8.33 0.61
N VAL A 355 -8.75 -7.83 -0.51
CA VAL A 355 -8.58 -6.41 -0.88
C VAL A 355 -9.19 -5.41 0.09
N PRO A 356 -10.33 -5.66 0.78
CA PRO A 356 -10.81 -4.72 1.80
C PRO A 356 -9.83 -4.58 2.98
N ARG A 357 -9.16 -5.68 3.35
CA ARG A 357 -8.15 -5.69 4.43
C ARG A 357 -6.82 -5.09 3.97
N ALA A 358 -6.56 -5.05 2.67
CA ALA A 358 -5.34 -4.50 2.10
C ALA A 358 -5.30 -2.96 2.15
N VAL A 359 -6.46 -2.29 2.22
CA VAL A 359 -6.57 -0.81 2.26
C VAL A 359 -5.63 -0.16 3.30
N PRO A 360 -5.71 -0.46 4.61
CA PRO A 360 -4.82 0.15 5.61
C PRO A 360 -3.36 -0.25 5.42
N ILE A 361 -3.08 -1.41 4.82
CA ILE A 361 -1.71 -1.86 4.53
C ILE A 361 -1.10 -1.02 3.41
N VAL A 362 -1.88 -0.75 2.36
CA VAL A 362 -1.48 0.10 1.23
C VAL A 362 -1.23 1.54 1.70
N GLU A 363 -2.16 2.12 2.49
CA GLU A 363 -1.98 3.45 3.06
C GLU A 363 -0.71 3.54 3.91
N SER A 364 -0.48 2.53 4.77
CA SER A 364 0.69 2.48 5.65
C SER A 364 2.01 2.37 4.89
N MET A 365 2.05 1.53 3.85
CA MET A 365 3.25 1.41 3.01
C MET A 365 3.51 2.67 2.19
N ALA A 366 2.46 3.37 1.76
CA ALA A 366 2.58 4.67 1.10
C ALA A 366 3.15 5.72 2.07
N ALA A 367 2.64 5.77 3.30
CA ALA A 367 3.13 6.67 4.34
C ALA A 367 4.62 6.45 4.65
N ILE A 368 5.06 5.20 4.74
CA ILE A 368 6.48 4.87 4.95
C ILE A 368 7.35 5.40 3.80
N VAL A 369 6.92 5.23 2.55
CA VAL A 369 7.68 5.73 1.38
C VAL A 369 7.72 7.26 1.38
N VAL A 370 6.58 7.93 1.55
CA VAL A 370 6.52 9.40 1.57
C VAL A 370 7.39 9.96 2.68
N MET A 371 7.30 9.38 3.89
CA MET A 371 8.08 9.82 5.04
C MET A 371 9.58 9.68 4.81
N ASP A 372 10.03 8.53 4.28
CA ASP A 372 11.44 8.29 3.98
C ASP A 372 11.99 9.29 2.95
N GLN A 373 11.26 9.48 1.84
CA GLN A 373 11.65 10.43 0.79
C GLN A 373 11.63 11.89 1.27
N LEU A 374 10.70 12.22 2.15
CA LEU A 374 10.61 13.55 2.77
C LEU A 374 11.80 13.82 3.69
N LEU A 375 12.19 12.86 4.52
CA LEU A 375 13.39 13.00 5.37
C LEU A 375 14.66 13.18 4.53
N ILE A 376 14.80 12.40 3.44
CA ILE A 376 15.95 12.52 2.52
C ILE A 376 16.00 13.93 1.92
N GLN A 377 14.87 14.41 1.41
CA GLN A 377 14.82 15.72 0.77
C GLN A 377 15.02 16.86 1.79
N ASN A 378 14.52 16.72 3.01
CA ASN A 378 14.75 17.69 4.07
C ASN A 378 16.23 17.73 4.47
N ALA A 379 16.89 16.58 4.62
CA ALA A 379 18.32 16.54 4.90
C ALA A 379 19.13 17.26 3.81
N ARG A 380 18.78 17.04 2.53
CA ARG A 380 19.39 17.74 1.39
C ARG A 380 19.15 19.25 1.44
N LYS A 381 17.91 19.68 1.66
CA LYS A 381 17.56 21.11 1.77
C LYS A 381 18.30 21.79 2.92
N THR A 382 18.32 21.17 4.10
CA THR A 382 19.04 21.70 5.26
C THR A 382 20.53 21.81 4.97
N ALA A 383 21.17 20.77 4.43
CA ALA A 383 22.59 20.81 4.09
C ALA A 383 22.90 21.92 3.06
N SER A 384 22.10 22.03 1.99
CA SER A 384 22.27 23.07 0.97
C SER A 384 22.04 24.48 1.51
N SER A 385 21.14 24.67 2.48
CA SER A 385 20.85 26.00 3.06
C SER A 385 22.02 26.61 3.84
N LEU A 386 23.01 25.79 4.21
CA LEU A 386 24.22 26.24 4.88
C LEU A 386 25.30 26.75 3.91
N LEU A 387 25.13 26.54 2.60
CA LEU A 387 26.05 27.05 1.59
C LEU A 387 25.75 28.52 1.25
N PRO A 388 26.76 29.30 0.82
CA PRO A 388 26.51 30.61 0.24
C PRO A 388 25.58 30.52 -0.98
N PRO A 389 24.70 31.52 -1.22
CA PRO A 389 23.86 31.55 -2.40
C PRO A 389 24.68 31.49 -3.70
N VAL A 390 24.25 30.66 -4.65
CA VAL A 390 24.87 30.60 -5.98
C VAL A 390 24.38 31.79 -6.81
N THR A 391 25.26 32.74 -7.10
CA THR A 391 24.94 33.99 -7.83
C THR A 391 25.44 34.02 -9.27
N THR A 392 26.19 33.00 -9.69
CA THR A 392 26.90 32.98 -10.99
C THR A 392 26.15 32.22 -12.09
N LEU A 393 25.00 31.64 -11.80
CA LEU A 393 24.25 30.86 -12.78
C LEU A 393 23.48 31.77 -13.76
N PRO A 394 23.38 31.39 -15.04
CA PRO A 394 22.51 32.09 -15.97
C PRO A 394 21.05 31.94 -15.55
N LEU A 395 20.21 32.92 -15.91
CA LEU A 395 18.78 32.93 -15.58
C LEU A 395 18.03 31.68 -16.08
N THR A 396 18.53 31.03 -17.13
CA THR A 396 17.95 29.79 -17.68
C THR A 396 18.13 28.57 -16.79
N MET A 397 19.01 28.64 -15.77
CA MET A 397 19.30 27.53 -14.84
C MET A 397 18.64 27.69 -13.47
N VAL A 398 17.91 28.78 -13.24
CA VAL A 398 17.21 29.04 -11.97
C VAL A 398 15.74 29.32 -12.23
N LEU A 399 14.89 29.05 -11.24
CA LEU A 399 13.49 29.46 -11.35
C LEU A 399 13.42 30.99 -11.45
N PRO A 400 12.57 31.54 -12.33
CA PRO A 400 12.32 32.97 -12.38
C PRO A 400 11.86 33.47 -11.00
N PRO A 401 12.28 34.67 -10.56
CA PRO A 401 11.75 35.24 -9.33
C PRO A 401 10.24 35.42 -9.45
N ASN A 402 9.50 35.13 -8.38
CA ASN A 402 8.06 35.36 -8.34
C ASN A 402 7.77 36.83 -8.68
N SER A 403 7.05 37.07 -9.78
CA SER A 403 6.50 38.39 -10.08
C SER A 403 5.51 38.72 -8.95
N LYS A 404 5.90 39.68 -8.10
CA LYS A 404 5.07 40.17 -6.98
C LYS A 404 3.73 40.70 -7.45
#